data_AF-A0A0N5CUR6-F1
#
_entry.id   AF-A0A0N5CUR6-F1
#
_cell.length_a   1.000
_cell.length_b   1.000
_cell.length_c   1.000
_cell.angle_alpha   90.00
_cell.angle_beta   90.00
_cell.angle_gamma   90.00
#
_symmetry.space_group_name_H-M   'P 1'
#
loop_
_entity.id
_entity.type
_entity.pdbx_description
1 polymer ?
#
loop_
_entity_poly.entity_id
_entity_poly.type
_entity_poly.pdbx_seq_one_letter_code
_entity_poly.pdbx_strand_id
1 'polypeptide(L)'
;MDFVLHCAVCALEFPAKQILKHMDRCFVRIEKQSCYGTPNKSTVNPYDLFCEQFNKANNTYCKRLRVLCSEHYKPSEDVTKVCGYPFSWSKSEHRPVIKAFENLDGLLREGFCYQRRKDCLQHHNWIQNALGLISVEMLNLLIKLDEWFERKRALNVMETMRGDVLSLLCNKTVRCDVSEDENSEDMTVDVVSDG
;
A
#
# COMPACT_ATOMS: atom_id res chain seq x y z
N MET A 1 46.03 -1.33 10.69
CA MET A 1 45.47 -0.54 9.57
C MET A 1 44.03 -0.23 9.90
N ASP A 2 43.67 1.05 9.95
CA ASP A 2 42.29 1.47 10.15
C ASP A 2 41.56 1.37 8.80
N PHE A 3 40.68 0.38 8.67
CA PHE A 3 39.87 0.17 7.47
C PHE A 3 38.85 1.32 7.36
N VAL A 4 38.82 2.00 6.21
CA VAL A 4 37.87 3.08 5.90
C VAL A 4 36.84 2.60 4.90
N LEU A 5 35.60 3.06 5.07
CA LEU A 5 34.45 2.71 4.23
C LEU A 5 33.71 3.97 3.81
N HIS A 6 33.10 3.93 2.62
CA HIS A 6 32.30 5.03 2.10
C HIS A 6 30.86 4.94 2.62
N CYS A 7 30.29 6.06 3.01
CA CYS A 7 28.86 6.14 3.36
C CYS A 7 28.02 6.07 2.09
N ALA A 8 27.11 5.10 2.00
CA ALA A 8 26.20 4.96 0.84
C ALA A 8 25.24 6.15 0.66
N VAL A 9 25.08 7.00 1.68
CA VAL A 9 24.13 8.12 1.68
C VAL A 9 24.80 9.44 1.26
N CYS A 10 25.99 9.75 1.77
CA CYS A 10 26.69 11.01 1.48
C CYS A 10 28.05 10.84 0.79
N ALA A 11 28.44 9.61 0.44
CA ALA A 11 29.69 9.25 -0.23
C ALA A 11 30.99 9.64 0.50
N LEU A 12 30.92 10.12 1.74
CA LEU A 12 32.10 10.47 2.55
C LEU A 12 32.70 9.23 3.23
N GLU A 13 34.01 9.26 3.45
CA GLU A 13 34.76 8.18 4.10
C GLU A 13 34.67 8.25 5.63
N PHE A 14 34.47 7.09 6.26
CA PHE A 14 34.49 6.95 7.71
C PHE A 14 35.25 5.69 8.14
N PRO A 15 35.82 5.67 9.36
CA PRO A 15 36.36 4.45 9.93
C PRO A 15 35.29 3.35 9.96
N ALA A 16 35.63 2.12 9.61
CA ALA A 16 34.68 1.00 9.52
C ALA A 16 33.90 0.75 10.82
N LYS A 17 34.48 1.06 11.98
CA LYS A 17 33.79 0.96 13.27
C LYS A 17 32.65 1.99 13.45
N GLN A 18 32.69 3.11 12.73
CA GLN A 18 31.74 4.22 12.85
C GLN A 18 30.74 4.29 11.70
N ILE A 19 31.01 3.60 10.58
CA ILE A 19 30.23 3.73 9.34
C ILE A 19 28.73 3.43 9.54
N LEU A 20 28.37 2.37 10.28
CA LEU A 20 26.98 1.99 10.51
C LEU A 20 26.22 3.11 11.26
N LYS A 21 26.80 3.61 12.35
CA LYS A 21 26.22 4.71 13.13
C LYS A 21 26.13 6.00 12.33
N HIS A 22 27.11 6.28 11.50
CA HIS A 22 27.08 7.45 10.61
C HIS A 22 25.97 7.29 9.57
N MET A 23 25.90 6.15 8.89
CA MET A 23 24.94 5.90 7.80
C MET A 23 23.50 6.09 8.27
N ASP A 24 23.14 5.56 9.45
CA ASP A 24 21.80 5.75 10.03
C ASP A 24 21.49 7.22 10.31
N ARG A 25 22.42 7.94 10.97
CA ARG A 25 22.25 9.37 11.26
C ARG A 25 22.21 10.20 9.98
N CYS A 26 22.98 9.81 8.98
CA CYS A 26 23.08 10.48 7.70
C CYS A 26 21.78 10.32 6.91
N PHE A 27 21.28 9.10 6.82
CA PHE A 27 19.99 8.78 6.26
C PHE A 27 18.89 9.61 6.93
N VAL A 28 18.78 9.55 8.26
CA VAL A 28 17.77 10.32 9.01
C VAL A 28 17.89 11.83 8.76
N ARG A 29 19.12 12.36 8.68
CA ARG A 29 19.35 13.78 8.42
C ARG A 29 18.88 14.20 7.02
N ILE A 30 19.21 13.42 5.98
CA ILE A 30 18.75 13.72 4.61
C ILE A 30 17.23 13.56 4.53
N GLU A 31 16.71 12.46 5.06
CA GLU A 31 15.28 12.14 5.00
C GLU A 31 14.42 13.21 5.67
N LYS A 32 14.89 13.80 6.78
CA LYS A 32 14.22 14.91 7.48
C LYS A 32 14.11 16.20 6.66
N GLN A 33 15.01 16.42 5.71
CA GLN A 33 14.96 17.60 4.83
C GLN A 33 13.90 17.44 3.74
N SER A 34 13.58 16.20 3.37
CA SER A 34 12.49 15.88 2.45
C SER A 34 11.13 15.99 3.17
N CYS A 35 10.28 16.88 2.66
CA CYS A 35 8.92 17.07 3.18
C CYS A 35 7.97 16.01 2.63
N TYR A 36 7.49 15.12 3.49
CA TYR A 36 6.46 14.12 3.17
C TYR A 36 5.21 14.40 4.01
N GLY A 37 4.30 15.19 3.46
CA GLY A 37 3.05 15.48 4.14
C GLY A 37 1.99 16.06 3.23
N THR A 38 0.74 15.97 3.70
CA THR A 38 -0.43 16.52 3.03
C THR A 38 -1.21 17.39 4.03
N PRO A 39 -1.94 18.42 3.56
CA PRO A 39 -2.76 19.24 4.46
C PRO A 39 -3.87 18.42 5.14
N ASN A 40 -4.32 17.35 4.51
CA ASN A 40 -5.45 16.55 4.97
C ASN A 40 -4.97 15.20 5.51
N LYS A 41 -5.65 14.71 6.56
CA LYS A 41 -5.52 13.33 7.03
C LYS A 41 -6.07 12.37 5.97
N SER A 42 -5.51 11.18 5.84
CA SER A 42 -6.01 10.19 4.89
C SER A 42 -7.38 9.72 5.35
N THR A 43 -8.35 9.66 4.44
CA THR A 43 -9.67 9.09 4.72
C THR A 43 -9.57 7.61 5.07
N VAL A 44 -8.62 6.90 4.46
CA VAL A 44 -8.36 5.47 4.67
C VAL A 44 -6.86 5.27 4.88
N ASN A 45 -6.48 4.66 6.01
CA ASN A 45 -5.10 4.27 6.32
C ASN A 45 -5.12 2.84 6.89
N PRO A 46 -5.25 1.83 6.03
CA PRO A 46 -5.42 0.46 6.49
C PRO A 46 -4.15 0.01 7.22
N TYR A 47 -4.33 -0.65 8.36
CA TYR A 47 -3.23 -1.15 9.21
C TYR A 47 -2.25 -0.06 9.70
N ASP A 48 -2.67 1.20 9.72
CA ASP A 48 -1.84 2.35 10.10
C ASP A 48 -0.48 2.41 9.36
N LEU A 49 -0.47 2.10 8.06
CA LEU A 49 0.75 2.05 7.25
C LEU A 49 1.47 3.41 7.19
N PHE A 50 0.72 4.50 7.12
CA PHE A 50 1.28 5.85 7.12
C PHE A 50 1.30 6.46 8.52
N CYS A 51 2.37 7.17 8.84
CA CYS A 51 2.41 8.07 9.99
C CYS A 51 1.47 9.24 9.71
N GLU A 52 0.44 9.47 10.54
CA GLU A 52 -0.48 10.60 10.38
C GLU A 52 -0.35 11.63 11.50
N GLN A 53 0.86 11.79 12.04
CA GLN A 53 1.11 12.81 13.04
C GLN A 53 1.06 14.20 12.38
N PHE A 54 0.28 15.11 12.96
CA PHE A 54 0.19 16.49 12.47
C PHE A 54 1.43 17.29 12.85
N ASN A 55 2.09 17.88 11.86
CA ASN A 55 3.21 18.78 12.03
C ASN A 55 2.69 20.23 11.97
N LYS A 56 2.80 20.92 13.12
CA LYS A 56 2.34 22.31 13.27
C LYS A 56 3.21 23.32 12.53
N ALA A 57 4.48 23.00 12.26
CA ALA A 57 5.41 23.94 11.64
C ALA A 57 5.09 24.18 10.15
N ASN A 58 4.56 23.16 9.47
CA ASN A 58 4.22 23.21 8.05
C ASN A 58 2.73 23.01 7.77
N ASN A 59 1.90 22.86 8.81
CA ASN A 59 0.46 22.59 8.71
C ASN A 59 0.13 21.36 7.84
N THR A 60 0.90 20.29 7.97
CA THR A 60 0.65 19.04 7.24
C THR A 60 0.64 17.82 8.16
N TYR A 61 -0.11 16.79 7.77
CA TYR A 61 0.00 15.46 8.32
C TYR A 61 1.17 14.76 7.65
N CYS A 62 2.03 14.10 8.44
CA CYS A 62 3.08 13.24 7.92
C CYS A 62 2.47 12.18 6.96
N LYS A 63 3.25 11.69 5.99
CA LYS A 63 2.88 10.56 5.12
C LYS A 63 4.01 9.56 4.91
N ARG A 64 5.04 9.58 5.76
CA ARG A 64 6.07 8.53 5.77
C ARG A 64 5.47 7.21 6.26
N LEU A 65 6.04 6.08 5.85
CA LEU A 65 5.70 4.78 6.43
C LEU A 65 5.89 4.82 7.95
N ARG A 66 4.87 4.44 8.71
CA ARG A 66 4.79 4.64 10.16
C ARG A 66 6.00 4.10 10.89
N VAL A 67 6.38 2.85 10.62
CA VAL A 67 7.50 2.16 11.28
C VAL A 67 8.88 2.67 10.84
N LEU A 68 8.97 3.38 9.72
CA LEU A 68 10.22 3.98 9.20
C LEU A 68 10.26 5.50 9.41
N CYS A 69 9.23 6.10 10.01
CA CYS A 69 9.14 7.55 10.16
C CYS A 69 10.21 8.06 11.13
N SER A 70 11.24 8.70 10.59
CA SER A 70 12.39 9.23 11.35
C SER A 70 12.07 10.39 12.31
N GLU A 71 10.86 10.93 12.26
CA GLU A 71 10.39 12.05 13.09
C GLU A 71 9.49 11.58 14.24
N HIS A 72 8.61 10.62 13.95
CA HIS A 72 7.49 10.30 14.84
C HIS A 72 7.53 8.86 15.35
N TYR A 73 8.26 7.96 14.69
CA TYR A 73 8.39 6.59 15.17
C TYR A 73 9.34 6.53 16.36
N LYS A 74 8.84 6.00 17.48
CA LYS A 74 9.63 5.70 18.68
C LYS A 74 9.48 4.22 18.98
N PRO A 75 10.50 3.39 18.71
CA PRO A 75 10.45 1.99 19.10
C PRO A 75 10.40 1.87 20.62
N SER A 76 9.67 0.86 21.13
CA SER A 76 9.60 0.60 22.57
C SER A 76 10.99 0.28 23.14
N GLU A 77 11.39 1.01 24.18
CA GLU A 77 12.73 0.99 24.76
C GLU A 77 12.91 -0.01 25.91
N ASP A 78 12.26 -1.16 25.86
CA ASP A 78 12.34 -2.14 26.95
C ASP A 78 13.76 -2.72 27.05
N VAL A 79 14.40 -2.53 28.21
CA VAL A 79 15.80 -2.92 28.47
C VAL A 79 15.99 -4.44 28.53
N THR A 80 14.93 -5.17 28.85
CA THR A 80 14.92 -6.64 28.96
C THR A 80 14.81 -7.34 27.61
N LYS A 81 14.62 -6.59 26.51
CA LYS A 81 14.45 -7.21 25.19
C LYS A 81 15.76 -7.76 24.66
N VAL A 82 15.71 -9.04 24.27
CA VAL A 82 16.73 -9.69 23.47
C VAL A 82 16.63 -9.25 22.00
N CYS A 83 17.73 -9.41 21.28
CA CYS A 83 17.82 -9.12 19.86
C CYS A 83 16.83 -9.99 19.08
N GLY A 84 16.89 -11.30 19.22
CA GLY A 84 15.95 -12.24 18.59
C GLY A 84 16.08 -12.37 17.08
N TYR A 85 17.16 -11.85 16.47
CA TYR A 85 17.38 -11.99 15.03
C TYR A 85 17.51 -13.48 14.65
N PRO A 86 16.77 -13.99 13.65
CA PRO A 86 16.87 -15.39 13.25
C PRO A 86 18.09 -15.67 12.40
N PHE A 87 18.94 -16.62 12.80
CA PHE A 87 20.20 -16.89 12.08
C PHE A 87 19.99 -17.44 10.65
N SER A 88 18.87 -18.10 10.39
CA SER A 88 18.53 -18.59 9.06
C SER A 88 18.35 -17.49 8.01
N TRP A 89 18.11 -16.25 8.46
CA TRP A 89 17.95 -15.11 7.56
C TRP A 89 19.28 -14.64 6.96
N SER A 90 20.42 -14.89 7.62
CA SER A 90 21.74 -14.49 7.12
C SER A 90 22.26 -15.36 5.97
N LYS A 91 21.68 -16.54 5.76
CA LYS A 91 22.16 -17.51 4.76
C LYS A 91 21.53 -17.33 3.38
N SER A 92 20.41 -16.61 3.28
CA SER A 92 19.72 -16.41 2.01
C SER A 92 20.22 -15.14 1.32
N GLU A 93 20.75 -15.29 0.11
CA GLU A 93 21.40 -14.21 -0.63
C GLU A 93 20.41 -13.07 -0.96
N HIS A 94 19.15 -13.38 -1.26
CA HIS A 94 18.06 -12.39 -1.36
C HIS A 94 16.73 -13.08 -1.01
N ARG A 95 16.02 -12.59 0.02
CA ARG A 95 14.75 -13.19 0.45
C ARG A 95 13.65 -12.11 0.53
N PRO A 96 12.63 -12.16 -0.34
CA PRO A 96 11.45 -11.32 -0.16
C PRO A 96 10.77 -11.69 1.16
N VAL A 97 10.22 -10.70 1.86
CA VAL A 97 9.60 -10.86 3.19
C VAL A 97 8.59 -12.01 3.24
N ILE A 98 7.83 -12.21 2.17
CA ILE A 98 6.83 -13.28 2.08
C ILE A 98 7.43 -14.67 2.27
N LYS A 99 8.70 -14.85 1.91
CA LYS A 99 9.45 -16.10 2.06
C LYS A 99 10.18 -16.22 3.39
N ALA A 100 10.22 -15.16 4.22
CA ALA A 100 10.94 -15.14 5.50
C ALA A 100 10.40 -16.15 6.52
N PHE A 101 9.14 -16.56 6.36
CA PHE A 101 8.42 -17.41 7.31
C PHE A 101 7.92 -18.74 6.71
N GLU A 102 8.35 -19.11 5.49
CA GLU A 102 7.91 -20.36 4.83
C GLU A 102 8.35 -21.64 5.56
N ASN A 103 9.53 -21.62 6.21
CA ASN A 103 10.08 -22.78 6.92
C ASN A 103 10.32 -22.45 8.40
N LEU A 104 9.27 -22.57 9.20
CA LEU A 104 9.30 -22.28 10.63
C LEU A 104 10.17 -23.28 11.40
N ASP A 105 10.13 -24.56 11.06
CA ASP A 105 10.93 -25.60 11.73
C ASP A 105 12.43 -25.35 11.54
N GLY A 106 12.84 -24.93 10.34
CA GLY A 106 14.21 -24.51 10.06
C GLY A 106 14.61 -23.26 10.85
N LEU A 107 13.71 -22.28 10.95
CA LEU A 107 13.91 -21.07 11.76
C LEU A 107 14.18 -21.42 13.24
N LEU A 108 13.35 -22.29 13.82
CA LEU A 108 13.45 -22.70 15.22
C LEU A 108 14.71 -23.55 15.47
N ARG A 109 15.07 -24.44 14.53
CA ARG A 109 16.25 -25.31 14.66
C ARG A 109 17.57 -24.53 14.58
N GLU A 110 17.65 -23.53 13.70
CA GLU A 110 18.85 -22.69 13.57
C GLU A 110 18.99 -21.68 14.72
N GLY A 111 17.87 -21.29 15.32
CA GLY A 111 17.84 -20.46 16.51
C GLY A 111 18.00 -18.96 16.22
N PHE A 112 18.19 -18.21 17.31
CA PHE A 112 18.08 -16.75 17.33
C PHE A 112 19.26 -16.08 18.06
N CYS A 113 19.50 -14.81 17.75
CA CYS A 113 20.46 -14.00 18.46
C CYS A 113 19.99 -13.68 19.90
N TYR A 114 20.76 -14.14 20.90
CA TYR A 114 20.45 -13.98 22.33
C TYR A 114 21.03 -12.72 22.97
N GLN A 115 21.80 -11.91 22.23
CA GLN A 115 22.37 -10.69 22.79
C GLN A 115 21.27 -9.69 23.16
N ARG A 116 21.51 -8.84 24.16
CA ARG A 116 20.59 -7.74 24.49
C ARG A 116 20.41 -6.85 23.27
N ARG A 117 19.17 -6.45 22.99
CA ARG A 117 18.85 -5.68 21.77
C ARG A 117 19.64 -4.38 21.68
N LYS A 118 19.80 -3.68 22.80
CA LYS A 118 20.54 -2.40 22.87
C LYS A 118 22.04 -2.56 22.57
N ASP A 119 22.59 -3.75 22.83
CA ASP A 119 24.03 -4.02 22.71
C ASP A 119 24.39 -4.78 21.42
N CYS A 120 23.39 -5.24 20.66
CA CYS A 120 23.61 -6.00 19.44
C CYS A 120 23.93 -5.09 18.25
N LEU A 121 25.22 -4.99 17.91
CA LEU A 121 25.68 -4.19 16.76
C LEU A 121 25.50 -4.90 15.41
N GLN A 122 25.51 -6.23 15.40
CA GLN A 122 25.38 -7.04 14.18
C GLN A 122 23.98 -6.95 13.56
N HIS A 123 22.94 -6.83 14.40
CA HIS A 123 21.54 -6.81 13.97
C HIS A 123 20.87 -5.49 14.38
N HIS A 124 21.54 -4.37 14.12
CA HIS A 124 21.02 -3.07 14.51
C HIS A 124 19.66 -2.80 13.83
N ASN A 125 18.65 -2.43 14.63
CA ASN A 125 17.29 -2.11 14.17
C ASN A 125 16.63 -3.15 13.24
N TRP A 126 17.05 -4.42 13.28
CA TRP A 126 16.56 -5.44 12.34
C TRP A 126 15.04 -5.61 12.37
N ILE A 127 14.41 -5.45 13.54
CA ILE A 127 12.94 -5.54 13.68
C ILE A 127 12.25 -4.40 12.95
N GLN A 128 12.74 -3.17 13.13
CA GLN A 128 12.18 -2.00 12.46
C GLN A 128 12.34 -2.13 10.94
N ASN A 129 13.49 -2.62 10.48
CA ASN A 129 13.75 -2.87 9.07
C ASN A 129 12.83 -3.97 8.51
N ALA A 130 12.65 -5.08 9.22
CA ALA A 130 11.76 -6.16 8.81
C ALA A 130 10.30 -5.69 8.72
N LEU A 131 9.81 -4.96 9.73
CA LEU A 131 8.47 -4.35 9.70
C LEU A 131 8.34 -3.31 8.59
N GLY A 132 9.40 -2.55 8.32
CA GLY A 132 9.46 -1.61 7.20
C GLY A 132 9.29 -2.31 5.86
N LEU A 133 10.01 -3.41 5.64
CA LEU A 133 9.88 -4.23 4.43
C LEU A 133 8.47 -4.83 4.30
N ILE A 134 7.89 -5.36 5.38
CA ILE A 134 6.49 -5.82 5.40
C ILE A 134 5.55 -4.67 5.00
N SER A 135 5.74 -3.49 5.56
CA SER A 135 4.90 -2.32 5.28
C SER A 135 4.98 -1.88 3.82
N VAL A 136 6.17 -1.97 3.21
CA VAL A 136 6.38 -1.69 1.78
C VAL A 136 5.63 -2.71 0.92
N GLU A 137 5.71 -4.00 1.23
CA GLU A 137 4.97 -5.03 0.49
C GLU A 137 3.45 -4.84 0.61
N MET A 138 2.96 -4.51 1.81
CA MET A 138 1.54 -4.18 2.00
C MET A 138 1.12 -2.97 1.18
N LEU A 139 1.95 -1.92 1.14
CA LEU A 139 1.69 -0.74 0.31
C LEU A 139 1.65 -1.10 -1.18
N ASN A 140 2.59 -1.93 -1.67
CA ASN A 140 2.59 -2.39 -3.05
C ASN A 140 1.31 -3.17 -3.41
N LEU A 141 0.81 -4.01 -2.48
CA LEU A 141 -0.46 -4.72 -2.67
C LEU A 141 -1.65 -3.77 -2.70
N LEU A 142 -1.66 -2.73 -1.87
CA LEU A 142 -2.72 -1.70 -1.87
C LEU A 142 -2.72 -0.89 -3.17
N ILE A 143 -1.55 -0.49 -3.67
CA ILE A 143 -1.43 0.20 -4.97
C ILE A 143 -2.02 -0.67 -6.08
N LYS A 144 -1.67 -1.97 -6.11
CA LYS A 144 -2.24 -2.91 -7.08
C LYS A 144 -3.76 -3.00 -6.94
N LEU A 145 -4.28 -3.05 -5.72
CA LEU A 145 -5.71 -3.09 -5.47
C LEU A 145 -6.42 -1.84 -6.00
N ASP A 146 -5.84 -0.66 -5.80
CA ASP A 146 -6.36 0.59 -6.35
C ASP A 146 -6.37 0.59 -7.89
N GLU A 147 -5.32 0.08 -8.53
CA GLU A 147 -5.30 -0.12 -9.99
C GLU A 147 -6.45 -1.02 -10.45
N TRP A 148 -6.73 -2.11 -9.72
CA TRP A 148 -7.85 -3.00 -10.05
C TRP A 148 -9.20 -2.31 -9.89
N PHE A 149 -9.39 -1.51 -8.85
CA PHE A 149 -10.61 -0.73 -8.67
C PHE A 149 -10.79 0.32 -9.75
N GLU A 150 -9.71 0.97 -10.20
CA GLU A 150 -9.76 1.90 -11.33
C GLU A 150 -10.16 1.19 -12.63
N ARG A 151 -9.52 0.04 -12.94
CA ARG A 151 -9.88 -0.77 -14.11
C ARG A 151 -11.35 -1.19 -14.09
N LYS A 152 -11.86 -1.63 -12.93
CA LYS A 152 -13.27 -2.00 -12.76
C LYS A 152 -14.19 -0.79 -13.02
N ARG A 153 -13.87 0.38 -12.46
CA ARG A 153 -14.66 1.61 -12.68
C ARG A 153 -14.69 2.00 -14.15
N ALA A 154 -13.55 1.93 -14.85
CA ALA A 154 -13.47 2.20 -16.27
C ALA A 154 -14.36 1.24 -17.09
N LEU A 155 -14.34 -0.06 -16.79
CA LEU A 155 -15.19 -1.05 -17.46
C LEU A 155 -16.68 -0.80 -17.22
N ASN A 156 -17.09 -0.51 -15.99
CA ASN A 156 -18.48 -0.19 -15.68
C ASN A 156 -18.99 1.05 -16.44
N VAL A 157 -18.13 2.08 -16.58
CA VAL A 157 -18.47 3.25 -17.40
C VAL A 157 -18.62 2.84 -18.87
N MET A 158 -17.70 2.03 -19.41
CA MET A 158 -17.81 1.54 -20.79
C MET A 158 -19.07 0.70 -21.04
N GLU A 159 -19.44 -0.16 -20.08
CA GLU A 159 -20.66 -0.96 -20.11
C GLU A 159 -21.90 -0.06 -20.15
N THR A 160 -21.95 0.95 -19.29
CA THR A 160 -23.05 1.93 -19.25
C THR A 160 -23.12 2.75 -20.54
N MET A 161 -21.97 3.20 -21.06
CA MET A 161 -21.89 4.04 -22.27
C MET A 161 -22.20 3.28 -23.55
N ARG A 162 -21.95 1.97 -23.60
CA ARG A 162 -22.31 1.15 -24.76
C ARG A 162 -23.82 1.03 -24.92
N GLY A 163 -24.62 1.24 -23.87
CA GLY A 163 -26.05 0.96 -23.89
C GLY A 163 -26.33 -0.53 -24.12
N ASP A 164 -27.59 -0.94 -24.04
CA ASP A 164 -27.98 -2.32 -24.38
C ASP A 164 -27.99 -2.50 -25.90
N VAL A 165 -26.81 -2.54 -26.51
CA VAL A 165 -26.64 -2.78 -27.95
C VAL A 165 -27.29 -4.10 -28.35
N LEU A 166 -27.32 -5.10 -27.47
CA LEU A 166 -28.02 -6.35 -27.73
C LEU A 166 -29.52 -6.13 -27.82
N SER A 167 -30.13 -5.34 -26.93
CA SER A 167 -31.53 -4.92 -27.09
C SER A 167 -31.77 -4.11 -28.36
N LEU A 168 -30.82 -3.29 -28.81
CA LEU A 168 -30.91 -2.55 -30.08
C LEU A 168 -30.69 -3.43 -31.33
N LEU A 169 -30.06 -4.59 -31.18
CA LEU A 169 -29.86 -5.57 -32.26
C LEU A 169 -30.95 -6.65 -32.29
N CYS A 170 -31.62 -6.88 -31.16
CA CYS A 170 -32.64 -7.90 -30.97
C CYS A 170 -34.06 -7.34 -30.84
N ASN A 171 -34.27 -6.05 -31.08
CA ASN A 171 -35.59 -5.46 -31.20
C ASN A 171 -36.30 -6.06 -32.43
N LYS A 172 -37.38 -6.81 -32.20
CA LYS A 172 -38.31 -7.20 -33.28
C LYS A 172 -39.01 -5.94 -33.78
N THR A 173 -38.79 -5.58 -35.05
CA THR A 173 -39.56 -4.53 -35.70
C THR A 173 -40.95 -5.07 -36.01
N VAL A 174 -41.97 -4.59 -35.27
CA VAL A 174 -43.36 -4.80 -35.68
C VAL A 174 -43.61 -3.89 -36.86
N ARG A 175 -43.92 -4.45 -38.03
CA ARG A 175 -44.43 -3.68 -39.15
C ARG A 175 -45.88 -3.31 -38.82
N CYS A 176 -46.17 -2.01 -38.71
CA CYS A 176 -47.55 -1.55 -38.86
C CYS A 176 -47.85 -1.58 -40.35
N ASP A 177 -48.49 -2.65 -40.81
CA ASP A 177 -49.16 -2.63 -42.11
C ASP A 177 -50.37 -1.71 -41.94
N VAL A 178 -50.24 -0.47 -42.42
CA VAL A 178 -51.38 0.42 -42.59
C VAL A 178 -52.20 -0.18 -43.72
N SER A 179 -53.27 -0.90 -43.36
CA SER A 179 -54.33 -1.24 -44.29
C SER A 179 -55.06 0.06 -44.61
N GLU A 180 -54.82 0.59 -45.80
CA GLU A 180 -55.75 1.50 -46.46
C GLU A 180 -57.02 0.71 -46.80
N ASP A 181 -57.92 0.56 -45.84
CA ASP A 181 -59.30 0.16 -46.12
C ASP A 181 -60.19 1.40 -45.97
N GLU A 182 -60.44 2.01 -47.12
CA GLU A 182 -61.47 3.02 -47.30
C GLU A 182 -62.85 2.45 -46.94
N ASN A 183 -63.65 3.32 -46.33
CA ASN A 183 -65.11 3.42 -46.48
C ASN A 183 -66.00 2.51 -45.62
N SER A 184 -66.49 3.05 -44.51
CA SER A 184 -67.94 3.00 -44.19
C SER A 184 -68.27 3.98 -43.06
N GLU A 185 -69.01 5.03 -43.42
CA GLU A 185 -69.82 5.82 -42.52
C GLU A 185 -70.91 4.93 -41.88
N ASP A 186 -71.08 4.95 -40.56
CA ASP A 186 -72.38 5.22 -39.94
C ASP A 186 -72.24 5.58 -38.45
N MET A 187 -73.10 6.49 -38.02
CA MET A 187 -73.24 7.03 -36.67
C MET A 187 -73.79 5.98 -35.68
N THR A 188 -73.39 6.03 -34.40
CA THR A 188 -74.27 6.38 -33.26
C THR A 188 -73.66 6.02 -31.88
N VAL A 189 -73.56 7.07 -31.04
CA VAL A 189 -73.99 7.19 -29.63
C VAL A 189 -73.38 6.28 -28.53
N ASP A 190 -72.69 6.97 -27.61
CA ASP A 190 -72.58 6.83 -26.13
C ASP A 190 -72.75 5.46 -25.44
N VAL A 191 -71.82 5.13 -24.54
CA VAL A 191 -71.96 5.30 -23.07
C VAL A 191 -70.80 4.57 -22.35
N VAL A 192 -70.19 5.31 -21.43
CA VAL A 192 -69.21 4.89 -20.41
C VAL A 192 -69.81 3.83 -19.47
N SER A 193 -69.06 2.80 -19.10
CA SER A 193 -69.32 1.98 -17.89
C SER A 193 -68.03 1.34 -17.38
N ASP A 194 -67.67 1.73 -16.16
CA ASP A 194 -66.61 1.15 -15.32
C ASP A 194 -66.79 -0.34 -15.03
N GLY A 195 -65.67 -1.01 -14.73
CA GLY A 195 -65.57 -2.35 -14.16
C GLY A 195 -64.13 -2.82 -14.03
#